data_AF-A0AAW2HKG6-F1
#
_entry.id   AF-A0AAW2HKG6-F1
#
_cell.length_a   1.000
_cell.length_b   1.000
_cell.length_c   1.000
_cell.angle_alpha   90.00
_cell.angle_beta   90.00
_cell.angle_gamma   90.00
#
_symmetry.space_group_name_H-M   'P 1'
#
loop_
_entity.id
_entity.type
_entity.pdbx_description
1 polymer ?
#
loop_
_entity_poly.entity_id
_entity_poly.type
_entity_poly.pdbx_seq_one_letter_code
_entity_poly.pdbx_strand_id
1 'polypeptide(L)'
;MISNHSVARHPTPKPIFINEDIIGSDLWKTLIAMDFDYDPVTSKYTVTSPVVAKNGFKVDLEKSGDIFVSGYITEVASMIPFYGIAELKETLRLYHSKGEFADLGSLRTTAVTNYITNEAVRIVQQNPRPPDLKDIKEWIDTWQTCLKHLPPQCLHCNDIFVPIYHIKEDFLQP
;
A
#
# COMPACT_ATOMS: atom_id res chain seq x y z
N MET A 1 5.79 -1.88 -7.68
CA MET A 1 5.72 -2.93 -6.63
C MET A 1 4.80 -2.50 -5.46
N ILE A 2 4.99 -1.32 -4.86
CA ILE A 2 4.09 -0.76 -3.83
C ILE A 2 2.68 -0.45 -4.37
N SER A 3 2.57 -0.10 -5.65
CA SER A 3 1.35 0.37 -6.30
C SER A 3 0.23 -0.68 -6.45
N ASN A 4 0.55 -1.98 -6.35
CA ASN A 4 -0.46 -3.05 -6.52
C ASN A 4 -0.66 -3.92 -5.29
N HIS A 5 0.22 -3.84 -4.30
CA HIS A 5 0.16 -4.62 -3.07
C HIS A 5 -1.13 -4.33 -2.27
N SER A 6 -1.66 -5.33 -1.55
CA SER A 6 -2.75 -5.11 -0.59
C SER A 6 -2.24 -5.46 0.79
N VAL A 7 -2.28 -4.49 1.72
CA VAL A 7 -1.86 -4.74 3.10
C VAL A 7 -2.88 -5.67 3.75
N ALA A 8 -2.41 -6.81 4.27
CA ALA A 8 -3.26 -7.75 5.00
C ALA A 8 -3.90 -7.07 6.21
N ARG A 9 -5.17 -7.40 6.46
CA ARG A 9 -5.96 -6.80 7.54
C ARG A 9 -6.40 -7.86 8.54
N HIS A 10 -6.62 -7.43 9.78
CA HIS A 10 -7.33 -8.20 10.78
C HIS A 10 -8.49 -7.38 11.36
N PRO A 11 -9.56 -8.02 11.85
CA PRO A 11 -10.58 -7.34 12.62
C PRO A 11 -9.99 -6.63 13.83
N THR A 12 -10.41 -5.40 14.09
CA THR A 12 -10.07 -4.71 15.34
C THR A 12 -10.77 -5.42 16.52
N PRO A 13 -10.13 -5.59 17.70
CA PRO A 13 -10.80 -6.18 18.87
C PRO A 13 -12.07 -5.42 19.28
N LYS A 14 -12.06 -4.10 19.09
CA LYS A 14 -13.22 -3.22 19.19
C LYS A 14 -13.21 -2.26 18.00
N PRO A 15 -14.32 -2.12 17.26
CA PRO A 15 -14.42 -1.15 16.17
C PRO A 15 -14.08 0.27 16.65
N ILE A 16 -13.27 0.98 15.88
CA ILE A 16 -12.79 2.32 16.25
C ILE A 16 -13.78 3.33 15.68
N PHE A 17 -14.51 4.02 16.55
CA PHE A 17 -15.46 5.06 16.16
C PHE A 17 -14.76 6.24 15.49
N ILE A 18 -15.34 6.72 14.39
CA ILE A 18 -14.91 7.89 13.65
C ILE A 18 -16.12 8.74 13.27
N ASN A 19 -15.93 10.06 13.26
CA ASN A 19 -16.89 11.04 12.78
C ASN A 19 -16.15 12.27 12.24
N GLU A 20 -16.90 13.29 11.83
CA GLU A 20 -16.33 14.53 11.31
C GLU A 20 -15.36 15.22 12.29
N ASP A 21 -15.65 15.23 13.59
CA ASP A 21 -14.80 15.90 14.59
C ASP A 21 -13.44 15.19 14.76
N ILE A 22 -13.43 13.87 14.74
CA ILE A 22 -12.22 13.04 14.92
C ILE A 22 -11.33 13.12 13.67
N ILE A 23 -11.94 12.98 12.49
CA ILE A 23 -11.22 12.92 11.21
C ILE A 23 -10.87 14.33 10.72
N GLY A 24 -11.72 15.32 10.97
CA GLY A 24 -11.65 16.68 10.45
C GLY A 24 -12.52 16.84 9.19
N SER A 25 -13.20 17.98 9.06
CA SER A 25 -14.23 18.23 8.03
C SER A 25 -13.81 17.87 6.60
N ASP A 26 -12.66 18.36 6.15
CA ASP A 26 -12.22 18.15 4.75
C ASP A 26 -11.90 16.67 4.46
N LEU A 27 -11.31 15.98 5.43
CA LEU A 27 -10.99 14.56 5.31
C LEU A 27 -12.25 13.69 5.45
N TRP A 28 -13.20 14.10 6.28
CA TRP A 28 -14.50 13.42 6.39
C TRP A 28 -15.28 13.52 5.07
N LYS A 29 -15.38 14.72 4.50
CA LYS A 29 -15.96 14.94 3.15
C LYS A 29 -15.28 14.08 2.09
N THR A 30 -13.95 14.00 2.15
CA THR A 30 -13.17 13.14 1.25
C THR A 30 -13.55 11.67 1.43
N LEU A 31 -13.64 11.17 2.67
CA LEU A 31 -13.98 9.78 2.97
C LEU A 31 -15.39 9.40 2.50
N ILE A 32 -16.40 10.24 2.75
CA ILE A 32 -17.80 9.94 2.39
C ILE A 32 -18.08 10.08 0.89
N ALA A 33 -17.19 10.76 0.15
CA ALA A 33 -17.27 10.90 -1.31
C ALA A 33 -16.56 9.77 -2.06
N MET A 34 -15.81 8.91 -1.37
CA MET A 34 -15.16 7.74 -1.96
C MET A 34 -16.17 6.65 -2.32
N ASP A 35 -15.76 5.72 -3.19
CA ASP A 35 -16.55 4.54 -3.50
C ASP A 35 -16.88 3.73 -2.25
N PHE A 36 -18.15 3.35 -2.13
CA PHE A 36 -18.68 2.48 -1.09
C PHE A 36 -19.66 1.48 -1.68
N ASP A 37 -19.86 0.37 -0.96
CA ASP A 37 -20.88 -0.63 -1.23
C ASP A 37 -21.85 -0.72 -0.06
N TYR A 38 -23.10 -1.05 -0.33
CA TYR A 38 -24.13 -1.25 0.69
C TYR A 38 -24.47 -2.73 0.79
N ASP A 39 -24.21 -3.32 1.95
CA ASP A 39 -24.62 -4.69 2.25
C ASP A 39 -26.01 -4.69 2.89
N PRO A 40 -27.07 -5.18 2.21
CA PRO A 40 -28.41 -5.23 2.75
C PRO A 40 -28.56 -6.20 3.93
N VAL A 41 -27.71 -7.23 4.02
CA VAL A 41 -27.78 -8.25 5.06
C VAL A 41 -27.30 -7.68 6.39
N THR A 42 -26.21 -6.93 6.37
CA THR A 42 -25.66 -6.30 7.57
C THR A 42 -26.11 -4.86 7.77
N SER A 43 -26.82 -4.28 6.78
CA SER A 43 -27.26 -2.88 6.76
C SER A 43 -26.12 -1.89 6.93
N LYS A 44 -24.98 -2.16 6.26
CA LYS A 44 -23.74 -1.38 6.40
C LYS A 44 -23.28 -0.80 5.07
N TYR A 45 -22.77 0.43 5.11
CA TYR A 45 -22.10 1.06 3.98
C TYR A 45 -20.59 0.89 4.16
N THR A 46 -19.93 0.05 3.37
CA THR A 46 -18.50 -0.19 3.50
C THR A 46 -17.75 0.60 2.44
N VAL A 47 -16.74 1.38 2.82
CA VAL A 47 -15.86 2.07 1.87
C VAL A 47 -15.04 1.03 1.10
N THR A 48 -15.20 1.00 -0.22
CA THR A 48 -14.55 0.05 -1.14
C THR A 48 -13.39 0.66 -1.92
N SER A 49 -13.17 1.98 -1.79
CA SER A 49 -12.04 2.67 -2.43
C SER A 49 -10.72 1.91 -2.23
N PRO A 50 -10.00 1.59 -3.32
CA PRO A 50 -8.71 0.89 -3.26
C PRO A 50 -7.69 1.60 -2.37
N VAL A 51 -7.78 2.93 -2.26
CA VAL A 51 -6.88 3.73 -1.44
C VAL A 51 -7.07 3.41 0.04
N VAL A 52 -8.29 3.27 0.52
CA VAL A 52 -8.60 2.87 1.90
C VAL A 52 -8.32 1.38 2.10
N ALA A 53 -8.88 0.54 1.22
CA ALA A 53 -8.80 -0.92 1.35
C ALA A 53 -7.36 -1.43 1.28
N LYS A 54 -6.58 -0.99 0.29
CA LYS A 54 -5.21 -1.49 0.09
C LYS A 54 -4.22 -0.89 1.08
N ASN A 55 -4.47 0.28 1.67
CA ASN A 55 -3.72 0.79 2.83
C ASN A 55 -4.07 0.08 4.13
N GLY A 56 -4.86 -0.99 4.08
CA GLY A 56 -5.06 -1.89 5.21
C GLY A 56 -6.22 -1.48 6.12
N PHE A 57 -7.18 -0.71 5.63
CA PHE A 57 -8.38 -0.36 6.38
C PHE A 57 -9.62 -1.06 5.84
N LYS A 58 -10.58 -1.34 6.72
CA LYS A 58 -11.99 -1.50 6.38
C LYS A 58 -12.79 -0.52 7.21
N VAL A 59 -13.58 0.29 6.54
CA VAL A 59 -14.35 1.38 7.16
C VAL A 59 -15.81 1.20 6.81
N ASP A 60 -16.63 1.04 7.84
CA ASP A 60 -18.08 0.98 7.72
C ASP A 60 -18.63 2.37 8.10
N LEU A 61 -19.54 2.93 7.31
CA LEU A 61 -20.19 4.22 7.52
C LEU A 61 -21.64 4.01 7.94
N GLU A 62 -22.12 4.94 8.77
CA GLU A 62 -23.50 5.00 9.25
C GLU A 62 -24.19 6.25 8.73
N LYS A 63 -25.44 6.07 8.30
CA LYS A 63 -26.30 7.16 7.84
C LYS A 63 -27.34 7.54 8.89
N SER A 64 -27.65 8.83 8.93
CA SER A 64 -28.88 9.36 9.51
C SER A 64 -29.65 10.06 8.40
N GLY A 65 -30.74 9.44 7.94
CA GLY A 65 -31.39 9.83 6.69
C GLY A 65 -30.46 9.62 5.50
N ASP A 66 -30.27 10.67 4.69
CA ASP A 66 -29.42 10.62 3.49
C ASP A 66 -27.95 11.01 3.74
N ILE A 67 -27.60 11.36 4.98
CA ILE A 67 -26.28 11.91 5.33
C ILE A 67 -25.49 10.89 6.14
N PHE A 68 -24.21 10.70 5.77
CA PHE A 68 -23.26 9.94 6.58
C PHE A 68 -22.82 10.78 7.79
N VAL A 69 -23.11 10.29 9.00
CA VAL A 69 -22.89 11.03 10.26
C VAL A 69 -21.73 10.46 11.09
N SER A 70 -21.46 9.18 10.96
CA SER A 70 -20.44 8.45 11.72
C SER A 70 -19.95 7.24 10.94
N GLY A 71 -18.93 6.58 11.46
CA GLY A 71 -18.45 5.30 10.96
C GLY A 71 -17.56 4.59 11.96
N TYR A 72 -17.09 3.43 11.56
CA TYR A 72 -16.18 2.60 12.34
C TYR A 72 -15.08 2.02 11.46
N ILE A 73 -13.85 2.08 11.94
CA ILE A 73 -12.78 1.25 11.42
C ILE A 73 -12.96 -0.15 12.02
N THR A 74 -13.27 -1.13 11.18
CA THR A 74 -13.59 -2.50 11.59
C THR A 74 -12.45 -3.47 11.37
N GLU A 75 -11.58 -3.19 10.41
CA GLU A 75 -10.33 -3.92 10.18
C GLU A 75 -9.17 -2.94 9.97
N VAL A 76 -8.00 -3.29 10.49
CA VAL A 76 -6.74 -2.54 10.34
C VAL A 76 -5.61 -3.44 9.87
N ALA A 77 -4.51 -2.85 9.41
CA ALA A 77 -3.33 -3.57 8.94
C ALA A 77 -2.76 -4.50 10.02
N SER A 78 -2.55 -5.78 9.69
CA SER A 78 -2.26 -6.81 10.70
C SER A 78 -0.87 -6.74 11.33
N MET A 79 0.09 -6.23 10.58
CA MET A 79 1.52 -6.29 10.92
C MET A 79 2.11 -4.91 11.22
N ILE A 80 1.28 -3.86 11.18
CA ILE A 80 1.71 -2.49 11.44
C ILE A 80 1.23 -2.11 12.84
N PRO A 81 2.14 -1.90 13.80
CA PRO A 81 1.75 -1.57 15.17
C PRO A 81 1.10 -0.19 15.24
N PHE A 82 0.14 -0.03 16.14
CA PHE A 82 -0.58 1.23 16.41
C PHE A 82 -1.34 1.83 15.22
N TYR A 83 -1.71 1.01 14.22
CA TYR A 83 -2.41 1.46 13.02
C TYR A 83 -3.88 1.79 13.30
N GLY A 84 -4.32 3.02 13.00
CA GLY A 84 -5.69 3.45 13.29
C GLY A 84 -6.06 4.82 12.69
N ILE A 85 -6.64 5.70 13.51
CA ILE A 85 -7.18 6.99 13.07
C ILE A 85 -6.10 7.88 12.44
N ALA A 86 -4.89 7.89 13.00
CA ALA A 86 -3.81 8.75 12.50
C ALA A 86 -3.41 8.38 11.06
N GLU A 87 -3.26 7.09 10.79
CA GLU A 87 -2.89 6.57 9.48
C GLU A 87 -4.05 6.63 8.48
N LEU A 88 -5.30 6.52 8.94
CA LEU A 88 -6.47 6.78 8.09
C LEU A 88 -6.49 8.26 7.66
N LYS A 89 -6.23 9.19 8.59
CA LYS A 89 -6.14 10.62 8.27
C LYS A 89 -5.00 10.91 7.31
N GLU A 90 -3.84 10.27 7.47
CA GLU A 90 -2.73 10.38 6.52
C GLU A 90 -3.14 9.87 5.12
N THR A 91 -3.79 8.71 5.05
CA THR A 91 -4.32 8.14 3.79
C THR A 91 -5.24 9.12 3.08
N LEU A 92 -6.20 9.70 3.82
CA LEU A 92 -7.16 10.66 3.28
C LEU A 92 -6.49 11.97 2.87
N ARG A 93 -5.49 12.46 3.61
CA ARG A 93 -4.72 13.67 3.23
C ARG A 93 -3.93 13.45 1.93
N LEU A 94 -3.29 12.30 1.79
CA LEU A 94 -2.56 11.95 0.57
C LEU A 94 -3.50 11.91 -0.63
N TYR A 95 -4.67 11.28 -0.48
CA TYR A 95 -5.69 11.26 -1.53
C TYR A 95 -6.23 12.67 -1.84
N HIS A 96 -6.58 13.44 -0.81
CA HIS A 96 -7.09 14.80 -0.95
C HIS A 96 -6.09 15.72 -1.68
N SER A 97 -4.79 15.57 -1.39
CA SER A 97 -3.74 16.41 -1.99
C SER A 97 -3.33 16.00 -3.41
N LYS A 98 -3.31 14.70 -3.72
CA LYS A 98 -2.84 14.16 -5.01
C LYS A 98 -3.95 13.85 -6.00
N GLY A 99 -5.18 13.71 -5.52
CA GLY A 99 -6.37 13.43 -6.32
C GLY A 99 -6.55 11.96 -6.67
N GLU A 100 -7.68 11.67 -7.33
CA GLU A 100 -8.15 10.33 -7.66
C GLU A 100 -7.27 9.58 -8.67
N PHE A 101 -6.63 10.31 -9.58
CA PHE A 101 -5.78 9.73 -10.63
C PHE A 101 -4.35 9.42 -10.18
N ALA A 102 -4.03 9.68 -8.92
CA ALA A 102 -2.71 9.40 -8.38
C ALA A 102 -2.46 7.89 -8.27
N ASP A 103 -1.23 7.46 -8.62
CA ASP A 103 -0.82 6.07 -8.44
C ASP A 103 -0.92 5.67 -6.96
N LEU A 104 -1.42 4.46 -6.67
CA LEU A 104 -1.59 3.97 -5.30
C LEU A 104 -0.26 3.97 -4.52
N GLY A 105 0.88 3.76 -5.19
CA GLY A 105 2.20 3.85 -4.58
C GLY A 105 2.46 5.21 -3.96
N SER A 106 1.96 6.27 -4.59
CA SER A 106 2.05 7.65 -4.08
C SER A 106 1.01 7.97 -2.99
N LEU A 107 0.00 7.13 -2.84
CA LEU A 107 -1.09 7.26 -1.85
C LEU A 107 -0.91 6.34 -0.64
N ARG A 108 0.31 5.81 -0.45
CA ARG A 108 0.65 5.03 0.74
C ARG A 108 1.01 5.91 1.91
N THR A 109 0.52 5.53 3.08
CA THR A 109 1.00 6.09 4.34
C THR A 109 2.47 5.79 4.52
N THR A 110 3.13 6.63 5.31
CA THR A 110 4.51 6.43 5.73
C THR A 110 4.67 5.09 6.44
N ALA A 111 3.71 4.73 7.30
CA ALA A 111 3.72 3.47 8.03
C ALA A 111 3.64 2.24 7.10
N VAL A 112 2.77 2.26 6.07
CA VAL A 112 2.69 1.18 5.07
C VAL A 112 3.96 1.10 4.24
N THR A 113 4.51 2.23 3.84
CA THR A 113 5.74 2.29 3.05
C THR A 113 6.91 1.70 3.84
N ASN A 114 7.09 2.14 5.08
CA ASN A 114 8.13 1.62 5.98
C ASN A 114 7.96 0.12 6.25
N TYR A 115 6.72 -0.33 6.47
CA TYR A 115 6.43 -1.75 6.66
C TYR A 115 6.88 -2.57 5.43
N ILE A 116 6.43 -2.22 4.23
CA ILE A 116 6.75 -2.97 3.00
C ILE A 116 8.28 -2.98 2.76
N THR A 117 8.93 -1.85 2.96
CA THR A 117 10.38 -1.70 2.77
C THR A 117 11.17 -2.55 3.78
N ASN A 118 10.81 -2.52 5.06
CA ASN A 118 11.44 -3.34 6.09
C ASN A 118 11.14 -4.84 5.91
N GLU A 119 9.93 -5.17 5.46
CA GLU A 119 9.53 -6.55 5.21
C GLU A 119 10.33 -7.17 4.06
N ALA A 120 10.63 -6.39 3.02
CA ALA A 120 11.53 -6.81 1.95
C ALA A 120 12.93 -7.16 2.49
N VAL A 121 13.47 -6.35 3.42
CA VAL A 121 14.76 -6.65 4.08
C VAL A 121 14.66 -7.92 4.92
N ARG A 122 13.60 -8.07 5.71
CA ARG A 122 13.37 -9.25 6.56
C ARG A 122 13.33 -10.53 5.74
N ILE A 123 12.63 -10.54 4.61
CA ILE A 123 12.53 -11.71 3.71
C ILE A 123 13.91 -12.10 3.17
N VAL A 124 14.73 -11.12 2.75
CA VAL A 124 16.09 -11.38 2.26
C VAL A 124 16.98 -11.95 3.37
N GLN A 125 16.91 -11.38 4.57
CA GLN A 125 17.70 -11.86 5.72
C GLN A 125 17.32 -13.28 6.18
N GLN A 126 16.07 -13.69 5.97
CA GLN A 126 15.61 -15.05 6.29
C GLN A 126 16.15 -16.13 5.36
N ASN A 127 16.71 -15.77 4.21
CA ASN A 127 17.44 -16.67 3.32
C ASN A 127 18.93 -16.34 3.33
N PRO A 128 19.67 -16.72 4.39
CA PRO A 128 21.07 -16.32 4.57
C PRO A 128 22.04 -17.05 3.63
N ARG A 129 21.57 -18.02 2.83
CA ARG A 129 22.46 -18.71 1.89
C ARG A 129 22.81 -17.78 0.74
N PRO A 130 24.09 -17.69 0.34
CA PRO A 130 24.44 -17.06 -0.92
C PRO A 130 23.66 -17.71 -2.07
N PRO A 131 23.16 -16.93 -3.03
CA PRO A 131 22.51 -17.49 -4.21
C PRO A 131 23.52 -18.29 -5.03
N ASP A 132 23.08 -19.40 -5.60
CA ASP A 132 23.87 -20.13 -6.59
C ASP A 132 23.65 -19.57 -8.01
N LEU A 133 24.35 -20.14 -9.01
CA LEU A 133 24.23 -19.68 -10.39
C LEU A 133 22.80 -19.84 -10.94
N LYS A 134 22.06 -20.85 -10.48
CA LYS A 134 20.69 -21.09 -10.92
C LYS A 134 19.77 -20.02 -10.35
N ASP A 135 19.88 -19.73 -9.05
CA ASP A 135 19.14 -18.64 -8.41
C ASP A 135 19.37 -17.30 -9.12
N ILE A 136 20.64 -16.96 -9.40
CA ILE A 136 21.01 -15.70 -10.08
C ILE A 136 20.37 -15.63 -11.48
N LYS A 137 20.44 -16.71 -12.26
CA LYS A 137 19.83 -16.77 -13.60
C LYS A 137 18.32 -16.59 -13.52
N GLU A 138 17.66 -17.31 -12.62
CA GLU A 138 16.21 -17.19 -12.40
C GLU A 138 15.81 -15.77 -12.00
N TRP A 139 16.60 -15.09 -11.17
CA TRP A 139 16.33 -13.70 -10.77
C TRP A 139 16.52 -12.72 -11.92
N ILE A 140 17.57 -12.88 -12.74
CA ILE A 140 17.80 -12.05 -13.92
C ILE A 140 16.68 -12.26 -14.96
N ASP A 141 16.32 -13.51 -15.22
CA ASP A 141 15.26 -13.87 -16.17
C ASP A 141 13.91 -13.31 -15.68
N THR A 142 13.60 -13.45 -14.40
CA THR A 142 12.41 -12.85 -13.77
C THR A 142 12.42 -11.34 -13.90
N TRP A 143 13.58 -10.68 -13.68
CA TRP A 143 13.67 -9.24 -13.85
C TRP A 143 13.39 -8.82 -15.30
N GLN A 144 14.00 -9.49 -16.27
CA GLN A 144 13.87 -9.16 -17.69
C GLN A 144 12.46 -9.40 -18.22
N THR A 145 11.80 -10.47 -17.78
CA THR A 145 10.49 -10.91 -18.30
C THR A 145 9.32 -10.29 -17.54
N CYS A 146 9.42 -10.17 -16.22
CA CYS A 146 8.30 -9.76 -15.37
C CYS A 146 8.45 -8.35 -14.80
N LEU A 147 9.68 -7.88 -14.53
CA LEU A 147 9.90 -6.66 -13.72
C LEU A 147 10.51 -5.49 -14.49
N LYS A 148 10.89 -5.65 -15.76
CA LYS A 148 11.56 -4.62 -16.57
C LYS A 148 10.75 -3.34 -16.75
N HIS A 149 9.43 -3.40 -16.58
CA HIS A 149 8.54 -2.25 -16.61
C HIS A 149 8.58 -1.41 -15.31
N LEU A 150 9.17 -1.94 -14.23
CA LEU A 150 9.38 -1.23 -12.99
C LEU A 150 10.66 -0.38 -13.04
N PRO A 151 10.76 0.69 -12.24
CA PRO A 151 12.01 1.43 -12.08
C PRO A 151 13.17 0.48 -11.71
N PRO A 152 14.39 0.69 -12.23
CA PRO A 152 15.56 -0.16 -11.96
C PRO A 152 16.17 0.08 -10.56
N GLN A 153 15.33 0.46 -9.60
CA GLN A 153 15.71 0.77 -8.22
C GLN A 153 14.91 -0.10 -7.25
N CYS A 154 15.54 -0.46 -6.14
CA CYS A 154 14.86 -1.18 -5.06
C CYS A 154 13.93 -0.23 -4.28
N LEU A 155 13.16 -0.78 -3.33
CA LEU A 155 12.22 -0.01 -2.49
C LEU A 155 12.90 1.05 -1.60
N HIS A 156 14.22 1.01 -1.48
CA HIS A 156 15.05 1.99 -0.76
C HIS A 156 15.72 3.01 -1.69
N CYS A 157 15.34 3.03 -2.98
CA CYS A 157 15.88 3.92 -4.01
C CYS A 157 17.36 3.67 -4.39
N ASN A 158 17.90 2.48 -4.09
CA ASN A 158 19.21 2.07 -4.59
C ASN A 158 19.08 1.35 -5.94
N ASP A 159 20.01 1.57 -6.86
CA ASP A 159 20.03 0.90 -8.15
C ASP A 159 20.18 -0.63 -7.98
N ILE A 160 19.37 -1.39 -8.72
CA ILE A 160 19.41 -2.86 -8.70
C ILE A 160 20.63 -3.37 -9.48
N PHE A 161 20.94 -2.72 -10.60
CA PHE A 161 22.08 -3.06 -11.46
C PHE A 161 23.01 -1.86 -11.55
N VAL A 162 24.27 -2.07 -11.20
CA VAL A 162 25.33 -1.06 -11.33
C VAL A 162 26.27 -1.50 -12.45
N PRO A 163 26.48 -0.69 -13.50
CA PRO A 163 27.42 -1.03 -14.57
C PRO A 163 28.85 -1.03 -14.00
N ILE A 164 29.54 -2.15 -14.13
CA ILE A 164 30.91 -2.31 -13.62
C ILE A 164 31.93 -1.88 -14.68
N TYR A 165 31.70 -2.24 -15.95
CA TYR A 165 32.62 -1.94 -17.04
C TYR A 165 31.90 -2.03 -18.40
N HIS A 166 32.26 -1.15 -19.33
CA HIS A 166 31.83 -1.24 -20.72
C HIS A 166 32.88 -1.97 -21.54
N ILE A 167 32.55 -3.17 -22.02
CA ILE A 167 33.41 -3.92 -22.94
C ILE A 167 33.27 -3.26 -24.31
N LYS A 168 34.38 -2.72 -24.85
CA LYS A 168 34.44 -2.27 -26.25
C LYS A 168 34.44 -3.50 -27.16
N GLU A 169 33.67 -3.46 -28.25
CA GLU A 169 33.52 -4.57 -29.20
C GLU A 169 34.86 -5.06 -29.80
N ASP A 170 35.92 -4.25 -29.71
CA ASP A 170 37.26 -4.54 -30.21
C ASP A 170 37.95 -5.76 -29.56
N PHE A 171 37.43 -6.29 -28.44
CA PHE A 171 37.96 -7.49 -27.77
C PHE A 171 37.26 -8.80 -28.18
N LEU A 172 36.26 -8.73 -29.05
CA LEU A 172 35.58 -9.89 -29.64
C LEU A 172 36.04 -10.10 -31.08
N GLN A 173 37.35 -10.23 -31.30
CA GLN A 173 37.86 -10.81 -32.55
C GLN A 173 38.17 -12.30 -32.32
N PRO A 174 37.81 -13.17 -33.28
CA PRO A 174 37.90 -14.63 -33.16
C PRO A 174 39.34 -15.16 -33.04
#